data_AF-A0A954AMK1-F1
#
_entry.id   AF-A0A954AMK1-F1
#
_cell.length_a   1.000
_cell.length_b   1.000
_cell.length_c   1.000
_cell.angle_alpha   90.00
_cell.angle_beta   90.00
_cell.angle_gamma   90.00
#
_symmetry.space_group_name_H-M   'P 1'
#
loop_
_entity.id
_entity.type
_entity.pdbx_description
1 polymer ?
#
loop_
_entity_poly.entity_id
_entity_poly.type
_entity_poly.pdbx_seq_one_letter_code
_entity_poly.pdbx_strand_id
1 'polypeptide(L)'
;MPVAIRNNTKGDREAAIRERFDEPAWNNPVIRFLDRSGRDILPRKDRVWSREDVLRRLIAALEAAKAEVPPWLRLLANEFAPKKAVITLGMHCFWEGEAELGAMRGVMKTTAGWSSSNEVVRVEYVETVVDREKLMRAVGASESVTDDKFRSAKPSDRKHALMRSPYRFVPMTEGQRTRVNAALHAGKNASVWLSPRGVKLLAIIERVLDHQGDSVSQGFPVLPSLSDFAAVEAKWQKEADRSDH
;
A
#
# COMPACT_ATOMS: atom_id res chain seq x y z
N MET A 1 2.50 -19.98 4.90
CA MET A 1 1.05 -20.19 4.96
C MET A 1 0.57 -19.74 6.35
N PRO A 2 -0.34 -18.76 6.47
CA PRO A 2 -0.94 -18.44 7.76
C PRO A 2 -1.90 -19.57 8.17
N VAL A 3 -1.90 -19.92 9.46
CA VAL A 3 -2.81 -20.92 10.04
C VAL A 3 -3.48 -20.27 11.24
N ALA A 4 -4.81 -20.38 11.30
CA ALA A 4 -5.58 -19.99 12.48
C ALA A 4 -5.78 -21.23 13.36
N ILE A 5 -5.41 -21.13 14.62
CA ILE A 5 -5.61 -22.17 15.65
C ILE A 5 -6.51 -21.57 16.72
N ARG A 6 -7.64 -22.22 17.03
CA ARG A 6 -8.49 -21.80 18.14
C ARG A 6 -7.83 -22.24 19.44
N ASN A 7 -7.50 -21.28 20.29
CA ASN A 7 -6.79 -21.54 21.56
C ASN A 7 -7.74 -21.78 22.75
N ASN A 8 -9.06 -21.78 22.53
CA ASN A 8 -10.07 -21.94 23.58
C ASN A 8 -10.79 -23.30 23.57
N THR A 9 -10.27 -24.29 22.84
CA THR A 9 -10.82 -25.64 22.78
C THR A 9 -10.17 -26.59 23.81
N LYS A 10 -10.75 -27.78 24.01
CA LYS A 10 -10.29 -28.81 24.95
C LYS A 10 -10.32 -30.19 24.30
N GLY A 11 -9.30 -31.02 24.57
CA GLY A 11 -9.27 -32.43 24.18
C GLY A 11 -9.10 -32.70 22.67
N ASP A 12 -8.80 -31.68 21.87
CA ASP A 12 -8.64 -31.78 20.42
C ASP A 12 -7.22 -31.42 19.96
N ARG A 13 -7.00 -31.49 18.64
CA ARG A 13 -5.69 -31.16 18.04
C ARG A 13 -5.28 -29.70 18.26
N GLU A 14 -6.24 -28.78 18.38
CA GLU A 14 -5.95 -27.37 18.63
C GLU A 14 -5.46 -27.16 20.08
N ALA A 15 -6.06 -27.87 21.04
CA ALA A 15 -5.60 -27.90 22.44
C ALA A 15 -4.17 -28.46 22.55
N ALA A 16 -3.84 -29.52 21.80
CA ALA A 16 -2.48 -30.05 21.77
C ALA A 16 -1.44 -29.05 21.20
N ILE A 17 -1.82 -28.25 20.20
CA ILE A 17 -0.96 -27.18 19.67
C ILE A 17 -0.78 -26.06 20.71
N ARG A 18 -1.84 -25.68 21.41
CA ARG A 18 -1.77 -24.71 22.50
C ARG A 18 -0.78 -25.17 23.58
N GLU A 19 -0.88 -26.41 24.02
CA GLU A 19 0.01 -27.02 25.01
C GLU A 19 1.46 -27.05 24.52
N ARG A 20 1.71 -27.43 23.25
CA ARG A 20 3.04 -27.38 22.64
C ARG A 20 3.71 -26.01 22.76
N PHE A 21 2.93 -24.93 22.65
CA PHE A 21 3.44 -23.56 22.70
C PHE A 21 3.33 -22.90 24.07
N ASP A 22 2.86 -23.63 25.09
CA ASP A 22 2.59 -23.10 26.43
C ASP A 22 1.71 -21.84 26.40
N GLU A 23 0.66 -21.87 25.58
CA GLU A 23 -0.27 -20.75 25.45
C GLU A 23 -1.47 -20.91 26.41
N PRO A 24 -1.97 -19.83 27.04
CA PRO A 24 -3.17 -19.92 27.86
C PRO A 24 -4.42 -20.15 27.00
N ALA A 25 -5.39 -20.85 27.57
CA ALA A 25 -6.71 -21.02 26.98
C ALA A 25 -7.56 -19.76 27.22
N TRP A 26 -7.47 -18.78 26.31
CA TRP A 26 -8.11 -17.47 26.48
C TRP A 26 -8.53 -16.85 25.15
N ASN A 27 -9.41 -15.84 25.19
CA ASN A 27 -10.02 -15.25 23.99
C ASN A 27 -9.16 -14.21 23.25
N ASN A 28 -7.91 -13.97 23.71
CA ASN A 28 -7.05 -12.99 23.06
C ASN A 28 -6.14 -13.66 22.03
N PRO A 29 -6.13 -13.20 20.77
CA PRO A 29 -5.29 -13.80 19.75
C PRO A 29 -3.81 -13.53 20.05
N VAL A 30 -2.99 -14.54 19.80
CA VAL A 30 -1.53 -14.47 19.83
C VAL A 30 -1.02 -14.85 18.45
N ILE A 31 -0.06 -14.09 17.93
CA ILE A 31 0.56 -14.36 16.64
C ILE A 31 1.94 -14.94 16.90
N ARG A 32 2.26 -16.07 16.27
CA ARG A 32 3.59 -16.68 16.28
C ARG A 32 4.16 -16.76 14.88
N PHE A 33 5.47 -16.59 14.78
CA PHE A 33 6.21 -16.67 13.53
C PHE A 33 7.16 -17.84 13.66
N LEU A 34 6.92 -18.91 12.90
CA LEU A 34 7.63 -20.17 13.09
C LEU A 34 8.58 -20.45 11.92
N ASP A 35 9.74 -21.02 12.21
CA ASP A 35 10.67 -21.54 11.21
C ASP A 35 10.19 -22.90 10.66
N ARG A 36 10.98 -23.49 9.75
CA ARG A 36 10.66 -24.80 9.15
C ARG A 36 10.64 -25.97 10.16
N SER A 37 11.30 -25.81 11.31
CA SER A 37 11.27 -26.77 12.42
C SER A 37 10.12 -26.53 13.40
N GLY A 38 9.33 -25.46 13.19
CA GLY A 38 8.23 -25.07 14.06
C GLY A 38 8.68 -24.42 15.36
N ARG A 39 9.87 -23.79 15.38
CA ARG A 39 10.37 -22.96 16.49
C ARG A 39 10.09 -21.49 16.19
N ASP A 40 9.89 -20.69 17.24
CA ASP A 40 9.66 -19.26 17.09
C ASP A 40 10.89 -18.52 16.52
N ILE A 41 10.66 -17.76 15.46
CA ILE A 41 11.61 -16.84 14.85
C ILE A 41 11.76 -15.57 15.70
N LEU A 42 10.66 -15.13 16.30
CA LEU A 42 10.62 -13.97 17.20
C LEU A 42 10.12 -14.41 18.58
N PRO A 43 10.62 -13.81 19.67
CA PRO A 43 10.06 -14.01 20.99
C PRO A 43 8.54 -13.79 21.01
N ARG A 44 7.83 -14.61 21.80
CA ARG A 44 6.40 -14.46 22.03
C ARG A 44 6.11 -13.04 22.53
N LYS A 45 5.09 -12.40 21.95
CA LYS A 45 4.59 -11.09 22.38
C LYS A 45 3.07 -11.13 22.36
N ASP A 46 2.46 -10.75 23.48
CA ASP A 46 1.02 -10.61 23.61
C ASP A 46 0.56 -9.21 23.14
N ARG A 47 -0.75 -8.99 23.11
CA ARG A 47 -1.37 -7.68 22.81
C ARG A 47 -0.98 -7.08 21.44
N VAL A 48 -0.58 -7.93 20.49
CA VAL A 48 -0.29 -7.55 19.10
C VAL A 48 -1.60 -7.57 18.31
N TRP A 49 -2.41 -6.52 18.46
CA TRP A 49 -3.78 -6.48 17.92
C TRP A 49 -4.02 -5.33 16.94
N SER A 50 -3.16 -4.32 16.91
CA SER A 50 -3.24 -3.26 15.91
C SER A 50 -2.67 -3.74 14.57
N ARG A 51 -3.17 -3.18 13.46
CA ARG A 51 -2.63 -3.48 12.12
C ARG A 51 -1.14 -3.12 12.03
N GLU A 52 -0.76 -1.99 12.64
CA GLU A 52 0.61 -1.54 12.71
C GLU A 52 1.50 -2.57 13.42
N ASP A 53 1.12 -3.02 14.61
CA ASP A 53 1.91 -3.97 15.40
C ASP A 53 2.07 -5.31 14.66
N VAL A 54 1.00 -5.79 14.04
CA VAL A 54 1.04 -7.04 13.24
C VAL A 54 2.00 -6.89 12.07
N LEU A 55 1.92 -5.80 11.30
CA LEU A 55 2.78 -5.55 10.15
C LEU A 55 4.24 -5.35 10.54
N ARG A 56 4.51 -4.60 11.61
CA ARG A 56 5.88 -4.41 12.13
C ARG A 56 6.46 -5.74 12.60
N ARG A 57 5.66 -6.61 13.22
CA ARG A 57 6.14 -7.93 13.68
C ARG A 57 6.33 -8.91 12.52
N LEU A 58 5.52 -8.82 11.47
CA LEU A 58 5.77 -9.51 10.19
C LEU A 58 7.12 -9.10 9.58
N ILE A 59 7.40 -7.79 9.51
CA ILE A 59 8.67 -7.26 9.01
C ILE A 59 9.84 -7.77 9.86
N ALA A 60 9.75 -7.66 11.18
CA ALA A 60 10.79 -8.13 12.09
C ALA A 60 11.03 -9.65 11.96
N ALA A 61 9.99 -10.44 11.70
CA ALA A 61 10.12 -11.88 11.50
C ALA A 61 10.86 -12.20 10.19
N LEU A 62 10.58 -11.47 9.11
CA LEU A 62 11.32 -11.61 7.85
C LEU A 62 12.79 -11.22 8.03
N GLU A 63 13.08 -10.12 8.72
CA GLU A 63 14.44 -9.67 9.01
C GLU A 63 15.21 -10.68 9.87
N ALA A 64 14.59 -11.21 10.94
CA ALA A 64 15.19 -12.23 11.79
C ALA A 64 15.44 -13.55 11.04
N ALA A 65 14.57 -13.88 10.07
CA ALA A 65 14.74 -15.00 9.16
C ALA A 65 15.75 -14.73 8.03
N LYS A 66 16.38 -13.54 7.98
CA LYS A 66 17.24 -13.06 6.89
C LYS A 66 16.56 -13.13 5.52
N ALA A 67 15.24 -13.03 5.49
CA ALA A 67 14.45 -12.92 4.28
C ALA A 67 14.35 -11.46 3.83
N GLU A 68 14.25 -11.26 2.52
CA GLU A 68 13.97 -9.93 1.98
C GLU A 68 12.61 -9.43 2.48
N VAL A 69 12.56 -8.18 2.94
CA VAL A 69 11.30 -7.51 3.28
C VAL A 69 10.82 -6.75 2.06
N PRO A 70 9.69 -7.14 1.44
CA PRO A 70 9.21 -6.49 0.24
C PRO A 70 8.88 -5.00 0.47
N PRO A 71 9.20 -4.10 -0.48
CA PRO A 71 8.93 -2.67 -0.32
C PRO A 71 7.47 -2.33 -0.03
N TRP A 72 6.52 -3.02 -0.66
CA TRP A 72 5.08 -2.85 -0.40
C TRP A 72 4.68 -3.14 1.06
N LEU A 73 5.36 -4.08 1.73
CA LEU A 73 5.04 -4.44 3.11
C LEU A 73 5.52 -3.34 4.07
N ARG A 74 6.72 -2.78 3.83
CA ARG A 74 7.23 -1.64 4.60
C ARG A 74 6.36 -0.39 4.39
N LEU A 75 5.92 -0.15 3.16
CA LEU A 75 4.99 0.92 2.84
C LEU A 75 3.69 0.78 3.63
N LEU A 76 3.06 -0.41 3.59
CA LEU A 76 1.82 -0.67 4.29
C LEU A 76 1.96 -0.49 5.82
N ALA A 77 3.09 -0.92 6.40
CA ALA A 77 3.36 -0.67 7.82
C ALA A 77 3.42 0.82 8.16
N ASN A 78 4.05 1.62 7.31
CA ASN A 78 4.15 3.07 7.50
C ASN A 78 2.81 3.79 7.34
N GLU A 79 1.90 3.27 6.52
CA GLU A 79 0.55 3.85 6.38
C GLU A 79 -0.27 3.79 7.66
N PHE A 80 0.03 2.85 8.56
CA PHE A 80 -0.60 2.74 9.88
C PHE A 80 0.20 3.43 11.00
N ALA A 81 1.28 4.15 10.67
CA ALA A 81 2.05 4.88 11.68
C ALA A 81 1.21 5.99 12.34
N PRO A 82 1.38 6.24 13.66
CA PRO A 82 0.49 7.10 14.42
C PRO A 82 0.76 8.60 14.24
N LYS A 83 2.00 9.00 13.91
CA LYS A 83 2.41 10.40 13.78
C LYS A 83 2.48 10.80 12.31
N LYS A 84 1.36 11.27 11.78
CA LYS A 84 1.28 11.83 10.43
C LYS A 84 1.02 13.31 10.47
N ALA A 85 1.62 14.02 9.52
CA ALA A 85 1.38 15.42 9.28
C ALA A 85 0.95 15.65 7.84
N VAL A 86 0.36 16.81 7.61
CA VAL A 86 -0.05 17.28 6.29
C VAL A 86 0.66 18.59 5.98
N ILE A 87 1.13 18.73 4.75
CA ILE A 87 1.68 19.98 4.22
C ILE A 87 1.21 20.18 2.78
N THR A 88 0.89 21.41 2.42
CA THR A 88 0.56 21.79 1.04
C THR A 88 1.69 22.66 0.50
N LEU A 89 2.25 22.28 -0.65
CA LEU A 89 3.41 22.92 -1.25
C LEU A 89 3.05 23.44 -2.65
N GLY A 90 3.48 24.66 -2.96
CA GLY A 90 3.34 25.27 -4.28
C GLY A 90 4.20 24.57 -5.32
N MET A 91 3.64 24.39 -6.53
CA MET A 91 4.28 23.69 -7.64
C MET A 91 4.24 24.56 -8.90
N HIS A 92 5.23 24.38 -9.75
CA HIS A 92 5.13 24.80 -11.15
C HIS A 92 4.25 23.86 -11.97
N CYS A 93 4.34 22.55 -11.68
CA CYS A 93 3.55 21.47 -12.26
C CYS A 93 3.21 20.44 -11.16
N PHE A 94 1.94 20.28 -10.79
CA PHE A 94 1.56 19.33 -9.74
C PHE A 94 1.75 17.87 -10.14
N TRP A 95 1.87 17.54 -11.44
CA TRP A 95 2.10 16.15 -11.87
C TRP A 95 3.52 15.73 -11.53
N GLU A 96 4.49 16.59 -11.84
CA GLU A 96 5.89 16.44 -11.45
C GLU A 96 6.00 16.45 -9.92
N GLY A 97 5.34 17.42 -9.26
CA GLY A 97 5.31 17.49 -7.80
C GLY A 97 4.73 16.23 -7.14
N GLU A 98 3.62 15.67 -7.64
CA GLU A 98 3.06 14.41 -7.11
C GLU A 98 4.01 13.23 -7.27
N ALA A 99 4.78 13.18 -8.36
CA ALA A 99 5.75 12.13 -8.63
C ALA A 99 6.99 12.28 -7.75
N GLU A 100 7.58 13.48 -7.69
CA GLU A 100 8.78 13.76 -6.90
C GLU A 100 8.54 13.57 -5.40
N LEU A 101 7.51 14.22 -4.86
CA LEU A 101 7.14 14.05 -3.45
C LEU A 101 6.70 12.62 -3.15
N GLY A 102 5.98 11.98 -4.08
CA GLY A 102 5.54 10.59 -3.94
C GLY A 102 6.70 9.58 -3.89
N ALA A 103 7.85 9.91 -4.48
CA ALA A 103 9.05 9.09 -4.44
C ALA A 103 9.78 9.15 -3.07
N MET A 104 9.55 10.19 -2.26
CA MET A 104 10.27 10.40 -1.01
C MET A 104 9.86 9.44 0.09
N ARG A 105 10.81 8.72 0.71
CA ARG A 105 10.53 7.83 1.85
C ARG A 105 9.82 8.60 2.97
N GLY A 106 8.71 8.07 3.49
CA GLY A 106 7.91 8.72 4.53
C GLY A 106 6.67 9.44 4.01
N VAL A 107 6.59 9.74 2.71
CA VAL A 107 5.35 10.24 2.08
C VAL A 107 4.37 9.10 1.84
N MET A 108 3.17 9.25 2.39
CA MET A 108 2.06 8.28 2.36
C MET A 108 1.00 8.64 1.33
N LYS A 109 0.77 9.93 1.08
CA LYS A 109 -0.21 10.37 0.09
C LYS A 109 0.22 11.70 -0.50
N THR A 110 0.15 11.80 -1.83
CA THR A 110 0.14 13.09 -2.52
C THR A 110 -1.25 13.36 -3.08
N THR A 111 -1.66 14.62 -3.20
CA THR A 111 -2.90 15.00 -3.87
C THR A 111 -2.66 16.31 -4.61
N ALA A 112 -2.64 16.23 -5.94
CA ALA A 112 -2.65 17.40 -6.80
C ALA A 112 -3.91 18.24 -6.59
N GLY A 113 -3.74 19.55 -6.62
CA GLY A 113 -4.81 20.51 -6.45
C GLY A 113 -4.40 21.93 -6.78
N TRP A 114 -5.27 22.83 -6.39
CA TRP A 114 -5.17 24.25 -6.62
C TRP A 114 -5.30 24.97 -5.28
N SER A 115 -4.48 25.98 -5.07
CA SER A 115 -4.72 26.96 -4.02
C SER A 115 -4.74 28.35 -4.66
N SER A 116 -5.88 29.02 -4.59
CA SER A 116 -6.18 30.17 -5.44
C SER A 116 -5.97 29.85 -6.93
N SER A 117 -4.90 30.36 -7.55
CA SER A 117 -4.54 30.13 -8.95
C SER A 117 -3.28 29.26 -9.13
N ASN A 118 -2.64 28.87 -8.03
CA ASN A 118 -1.37 28.16 -8.07
C ASN A 118 -1.61 26.65 -7.99
N GLU A 119 -0.84 25.91 -8.77
CA GLU A 119 -0.77 24.46 -8.61
C GLU A 119 -0.10 24.12 -7.29
N VAL A 120 -0.68 23.15 -6.59
CA VAL A 120 -0.18 22.71 -5.29
C VAL A 120 -0.27 21.19 -5.18
N VAL A 121 0.61 20.61 -4.37
CA VAL A 121 0.51 19.23 -3.94
C VAL A 121 0.35 19.20 -2.43
N ARG A 122 -0.76 18.62 -1.97
CA ARG A 122 -0.97 18.29 -0.57
C ARG A 122 -0.36 16.93 -0.26
N VAL A 123 0.48 16.87 0.77
CA VAL A 123 1.28 15.71 1.15
C VAL A 123 0.90 15.26 2.56
N GLU A 124 0.47 14.02 2.71
CA GLU A 124 0.42 13.33 4.00
C GLU A 124 1.70 12.52 4.18
N TYR A 125 2.41 12.73 5.29
CA TYR A 125 3.72 12.11 5.53
C TYR A 125 3.91 11.73 7.00
N VAL A 126 4.83 10.80 7.26
CA VAL A 126 5.22 10.35 8.60
C VAL A 126 6.37 11.21 9.09
N GLU A 127 6.12 12.05 10.10
CA GLU A 127 7.09 13.06 10.60
C GLU A 127 8.39 12.45 11.13
N THR A 128 8.32 11.23 11.66
CA THR A 128 9.51 10.52 12.16
C THR A 128 10.40 9.96 11.06
N VAL A 129 9.96 10.00 9.79
CA VAL A 129 10.67 9.46 8.63
C VAL A 129 11.16 10.57 7.69
N VAL A 130 10.35 11.60 7.48
CA VAL A 130 10.67 12.77 6.67
C VAL A 130 10.11 14.01 7.33
N ASP A 131 10.89 15.09 7.33
CA ASP A 131 10.49 16.38 7.88
C ASP A 131 10.02 17.35 6.78
N ARG A 132 9.33 18.42 7.21
CA ARG A 132 8.82 19.48 6.34
C ARG A 132 9.90 20.07 5.43
N GLU A 133 11.09 20.34 5.98
CA GLU A 133 12.14 21.01 5.21
C GLU A 133 12.67 20.14 4.07
N LYS A 134 12.78 18.82 4.27
CA LYS A 134 13.14 17.89 3.20
C LYS A 134 12.12 17.89 2.09
N LEU A 135 10.82 17.91 2.42
CA LEU A 135 9.75 17.98 1.42
C LEU A 135 9.81 19.29 0.62
N MET A 136 10.02 20.41 1.31
CA MET A 136 10.15 21.73 0.66
C MET A 136 11.37 21.80 -0.26
N ARG A 137 12.53 21.32 0.21
CA ARG A 137 13.77 21.28 -0.59
C ARG A 137 13.63 20.42 -1.83
N ALA A 138 12.90 19.29 -1.76
CA ALA A 138 12.72 18.39 -2.89
C ALA A 138 12.09 19.12 -4.09
N VAL A 139 11.12 19.99 -3.85
CA VAL A 139 10.35 20.69 -4.90
C VAL A 139 10.71 22.18 -5.02
N GLY A 140 11.79 22.62 -4.38
CA GLY A 140 12.21 24.02 -4.39
C GLY A 140 11.22 25.02 -3.77
N ALA A 141 10.35 24.57 -2.86
CA ALA A 141 9.36 25.44 -2.21
C ALA A 141 10.02 26.29 -1.10
N SER A 142 9.80 27.61 -1.13
CA SER A 142 10.24 28.55 -0.08
C SER A 142 9.31 28.55 1.13
N GLU A 143 8.02 28.26 0.92
CA GLU A 143 7.00 28.25 1.96
C GLU A 143 5.93 27.18 1.71
N SER A 144 5.17 26.85 2.75
CA SER A 144 3.97 26.02 2.62
C SER A 144 2.75 26.90 2.40
N VAL A 145 1.83 26.41 1.59
CA VAL A 145 0.54 27.05 1.36
C VAL A 145 -0.43 26.67 2.47
N THR A 146 -1.26 27.63 2.91
CA THR A 146 -2.32 27.38 3.89
C THR A 146 -3.40 26.47 3.29
N ASP A 147 -3.88 25.51 4.07
CA ASP A 147 -4.81 24.48 3.57
C ASP A 147 -6.25 24.99 3.40
N ASP A 148 -6.58 26.18 3.93
CA ASP A 148 -7.90 26.81 3.87
C ASP A 148 -8.38 27.10 2.44
N LYS A 149 -7.45 27.24 1.49
CA LYS A 149 -7.72 27.50 0.07
C LYS A 149 -7.49 26.29 -0.83
N PHE A 150 -7.15 25.13 -0.26
CA PHE A 150 -6.87 23.93 -1.04
C PHE A 150 -8.14 23.35 -1.69
N ARG A 151 -8.10 23.19 -3.01
CA ARG A 151 -9.11 22.48 -3.79
C ARG A 151 -8.46 21.36 -4.59
N SER A 152 -8.90 20.12 -4.37
CA SER A 152 -8.37 18.98 -5.14
C SER A 152 -8.60 19.14 -6.64
N ALA A 153 -7.63 18.72 -7.44
CA ALA A 153 -7.79 18.58 -8.88
C ALA A 153 -8.82 17.49 -9.19
N LYS A 154 -9.33 17.48 -10.44
CA LYS A 154 -10.28 16.45 -10.89
C LYS A 154 -9.64 15.06 -10.73
N PRO A 155 -10.42 14.01 -10.45
CA PRO A 155 -9.87 12.66 -10.34
C PRO A 155 -9.01 12.22 -11.53
N SER A 156 -9.38 12.64 -12.75
CA SER A 156 -8.64 12.38 -14.00
C SER A 156 -7.25 13.03 -14.04
N ASP A 157 -7.06 14.11 -13.30
CA ASP A 157 -5.86 14.95 -13.35
C ASP A 157 -4.89 14.63 -12.21
N ARG A 158 -5.25 13.68 -11.33
CA ARG A 158 -4.39 13.23 -10.22
C ARG A 158 -3.71 11.94 -10.60
N LYS A 159 -2.53 11.69 -10.03
CA LYS A 159 -1.77 10.44 -10.22
C LYS A 159 -1.60 10.12 -11.71
N HIS A 160 -1.19 11.12 -12.47
CA HIS A 160 -1.20 11.12 -13.93
C HIS A 160 -0.52 9.91 -14.57
N ALA A 161 0.67 9.53 -14.11
CA ALA A 161 1.39 8.37 -14.64
C ALA A 161 0.66 7.06 -14.32
N LEU A 162 0.11 6.93 -13.11
CA LEU A 162 -0.72 5.79 -12.73
C LEU A 162 -1.99 5.71 -13.61
N MET A 163 -2.70 6.83 -13.80
CA MET A 163 -3.93 6.90 -14.58
C MET A 163 -3.74 6.53 -16.07
N ARG A 164 -2.50 6.56 -16.58
CA ARG A 164 -2.14 6.20 -17.96
C ARG A 164 -1.47 4.85 -18.08
N SER A 165 -1.60 4.02 -17.06
CA SER A 165 -1.01 2.68 -17.03
C SER A 165 -2.06 1.62 -16.68
N PRO A 166 -1.81 0.33 -16.99
CA PRO A 166 -2.66 -0.78 -16.53
C PRO A 166 -2.84 -0.84 -15.00
N TYR A 167 -1.87 -0.30 -14.25
CA TYR A 167 -1.92 -0.25 -12.78
C TYR A 167 -3.16 0.48 -12.25
N ARG A 168 -3.80 1.38 -13.00
CA ARG A 168 -5.02 2.08 -12.56
C ARG A 168 -6.19 1.14 -12.23
N PHE A 169 -6.16 -0.09 -12.74
CA PHE A 169 -7.17 -1.10 -12.48
C PHE A 169 -6.82 -2.00 -11.30
N VAL A 170 -5.59 -1.95 -10.79
CA VAL A 170 -5.17 -2.74 -9.63
C VAL A 170 -5.63 -2.05 -8.35
N PRO A 171 -6.39 -2.72 -7.47
CA PRO A 171 -6.82 -2.14 -6.21
C PRO A 171 -5.64 -1.94 -5.26
N MET A 172 -5.51 -0.71 -4.74
CA MET A 172 -4.32 -0.24 -4.02
C MET A 172 -4.70 0.64 -2.83
N THR A 173 -3.83 0.70 -1.82
CA THR A 173 -3.86 1.77 -0.81
C THR A 173 -3.43 3.11 -1.41
N GLU A 174 -3.66 4.20 -0.67
CA GLU A 174 -3.20 5.53 -1.08
C GLU A 174 -1.67 5.64 -1.15
N GLY A 175 -0.94 4.97 -0.24
CA GLY A 175 0.51 4.91 -0.30
C GLY A 175 1.01 4.14 -1.51
N GLN A 176 0.40 3.00 -1.82
CA GLN A 176 0.71 2.24 -3.04
C GLN A 176 0.46 3.08 -4.30
N ARG A 177 -0.70 3.75 -4.42
CA ARG A 177 -0.99 4.64 -5.56
C ARG A 177 0.05 5.74 -5.70
N THR A 178 0.46 6.35 -4.59
CA THR A 178 1.48 7.40 -4.55
C THR A 178 2.83 6.89 -5.05
N ARG A 179 3.26 5.72 -4.56
CA ARG A 179 4.53 5.10 -4.96
C ARG A 179 4.54 4.59 -6.39
N VAL A 180 3.45 3.96 -6.82
CA VAL A 180 3.28 3.46 -8.19
C VAL A 180 3.29 4.64 -9.16
N ASN A 181 2.54 5.72 -8.89
CA ASN A 181 2.57 6.92 -9.71
C ASN A 181 3.99 7.50 -9.86
N ALA A 182 4.71 7.65 -8.75
CA ALA A 182 6.08 8.14 -8.76
C ALA A 182 7.04 7.22 -9.53
N ALA A 183 6.93 5.91 -9.34
CA ALA A 183 7.76 4.93 -10.03
C ALA A 183 7.50 4.94 -11.55
N LEU A 184 6.24 4.95 -11.96
CA LEU A 184 5.85 5.02 -13.37
C LEU A 184 6.32 6.32 -14.04
N HIS A 185 6.15 7.46 -13.38
CA HIS A 185 6.65 8.74 -13.88
C HIS A 185 8.17 8.71 -14.09
N ALA A 186 8.91 8.08 -13.18
CA ALA A 186 10.36 7.93 -13.29
C ALA A 186 10.82 6.79 -14.22
N GLY A 187 9.91 6.10 -14.93
CA GLY A 187 10.25 4.95 -15.77
C GLY A 187 10.82 3.74 -14.99
N LYS A 188 10.52 3.64 -13.70
CA LYS A 188 11.01 2.58 -12.81
C LYS A 188 9.97 1.47 -12.66
N ASN A 189 10.44 0.28 -12.26
CA ASN A 189 9.55 -0.84 -11.96
C ASN A 189 8.62 -0.50 -10.79
N ALA A 190 7.32 -0.35 -11.08
CA ALA A 190 6.30 -0.01 -10.10
C ALA A 190 5.70 -1.24 -9.37
N SER A 191 5.87 -2.45 -9.93
CA SER A 191 5.31 -3.69 -9.36
C SER A 191 5.85 -4.03 -7.97
N VAL A 192 7.02 -3.50 -7.60
CA VAL A 192 7.62 -3.65 -6.26
C VAL A 192 6.75 -3.09 -5.13
N TRP A 193 5.82 -2.18 -5.48
CA TRP A 193 4.87 -1.57 -4.55
C TRP A 193 3.54 -2.33 -4.44
N LEU A 194 3.36 -3.38 -5.24
CA LEU A 194 2.19 -4.26 -5.19
C LEU A 194 2.50 -5.50 -4.35
N SER A 195 1.46 -6.03 -3.69
CA SER A 195 1.54 -7.36 -3.08
C SER A 195 1.64 -8.44 -4.15
N PRO A 196 2.06 -9.68 -3.83
CA PRO A 196 2.09 -10.77 -4.81
C PRO A 196 0.74 -11.01 -5.50
N ARG A 197 -0.38 -10.81 -4.80
CA ARG A 197 -1.73 -10.88 -5.38
C ARG A 197 -1.98 -9.73 -6.36
N GLY A 198 -1.54 -8.52 -6.03
CA GLY A 198 -1.60 -7.36 -6.93
C GLY A 198 -0.78 -7.54 -8.21
N VAL A 199 0.43 -8.11 -8.11
CA VAL A 199 1.26 -8.42 -9.28
C VAL A 199 0.60 -9.45 -10.19
N LYS A 200 0.01 -10.50 -9.62
CA LYS A 200 -0.73 -11.50 -10.40
C LYS A 200 -1.93 -10.88 -11.13
N LEU A 201 -2.70 -10.05 -10.44
CA LEU A 201 -3.82 -9.34 -11.04
C LEU A 201 -3.37 -8.38 -12.15
N LEU A 202 -2.28 -7.64 -11.95
CA LEU A 202 -1.71 -6.77 -12.97
C LEU A 202 -1.39 -7.54 -14.26
N ALA A 203 -0.76 -8.72 -14.15
CA ALA A 203 -0.42 -9.53 -15.31
C ALA A 203 -1.67 -10.01 -16.09
N ILE A 204 -2.77 -10.27 -15.39
CA ILE A 204 -4.06 -10.61 -16.02
C ILE A 204 -4.61 -9.38 -16.76
N ILE A 205 -4.60 -8.21 -16.10
CA ILE A 205 -5.07 -6.95 -16.68
C ILE A 205 -4.29 -6.62 -17.95
N GLU A 206 -2.96 -6.66 -17.89
CA GLU A 206 -2.07 -6.37 -19.03
C GLU A 206 -2.38 -7.28 -20.21
N ARG A 207 -2.51 -8.60 -19.99
CA ARG A 207 -2.88 -9.55 -21.03
C ARG A 207 -4.21 -9.21 -21.71
N VAL A 208 -5.24 -8.91 -20.94
CA VAL A 208 -6.57 -8.58 -21.49
C VAL A 208 -6.51 -7.27 -22.28
N LEU A 209 -5.82 -6.26 -21.77
CA LEU A 209 -5.67 -4.97 -22.44
C LEU A 209 -4.85 -5.07 -23.73
N ASP A 210 -3.84 -5.94 -23.78
CA ASP A 210 -3.06 -6.20 -25.00
C ASP A 210 -3.93 -6.78 -26.12
N HIS A 211 -4.99 -7.53 -25.78
CA HIS A 211 -5.87 -8.19 -26.76
C HIS A 211 -7.06 -7.32 -27.18
N GLN A 212 -7.67 -6.62 -26.22
CA GLN A 212 -8.97 -5.95 -26.42
C GLN A 212 -8.90 -4.42 -26.27
N GLY A 213 -7.74 -3.89 -25.89
CA GLY A 213 -7.53 -2.48 -25.58
C GLY A 213 -8.32 -2.01 -24.36
N ASP A 214 -8.28 -0.69 -24.12
CA ASP A 214 -8.96 -0.06 -22.97
C ASP A 214 -10.49 -0.07 -23.05
N SER A 215 -11.08 -0.53 -24.16
CA SER A 215 -12.53 -0.53 -24.40
C SER A 215 -13.30 -1.39 -23.37
N VAL A 216 -12.70 -2.47 -22.88
CA VAL A 216 -13.27 -3.41 -21.90
C VAL A 216 -13.32 -2.81 -20.48
N SER A 217 -12.59 -1.72 -20.26
CA SER A 217 -12.40 -1.13 -18.94
C SER A 217 -13.49 -0.15 -18.51
N GLN A 218 -14.48 0.11 -19.37
CA GLN A 218 -15.67 0.93 -19.09
C GLN A 218 -16.35 0.43 -17.80
N GLY A 219 -16.10 1.10 -16.67
CA GLY A 219 -16.63 0.65 -15.36
C GLY A 219 -15.79 1.02 -14.13
N PHE A 220 -14.57 1.54 -14.29
CA PHE A 220 -13.79 2.07 -13.15
C PHE A 220 -13.59 3.59 -13.28
N PRO A 221 -14.64 4.41 -13.01
CA PRO A 221 -14.52 5.87 -13.08
C PRO A 221 -13.60 6.44 -12.00
N VAL A 222 -13.25 5.63 -11.00
CA VAL A 222 -12.38 5.97 -9.87
C VAL A 222 -11.41 4.81 -9.64
N LEU A 223 -10.18 5.10 -9.20
CA LEU A 223 -9.21 4.10 -8.80
C LEU A 223 -9.83 3.15 -7.74
N PRO A 224 -9.77 1.82 -7.92
CA PRO A 224 -10.37 0.87 -6.99
C PRO A 224 -9.59 0.79 -5.67
N SER A 225 -10.31 0.69 -4.57
CA SER A 225 -9.77 0.61 -3.21
C SER A 225 -9.48 -0.85 -2.82
N LEU A 226 -8.68 -1.07 -1.77
CA LEU A 226 -8.38 -2.44 -1.33
C LEU A 226 -9.63 -3.29 -0.99
N SER A 227 -10.75 -2.70 -0.58
CA SER A 227 -11.98 -3.47 -0.35
C SER A 227 -12.58 -4.04 -1.63
N ASP A 228 -12.25 -3.46 -2.78
CA ASP A 228 -12.78 -3.88 -4.09
C ASP A 228 -12.00 -5.07 -4.66
N PHE A 229 -10.91 -5.51 -4.00
CA PHE A 229 -9.93 -6.42 -4.58
C PHE A 229 -10.56 -7.70 -5.15
N ALA A 230 -11.39 -8.39 -4.37
CA ALA A 230 -12.01 -9.64 -4.81
C ALA A 230 -12.94 -9.45 -6.01
N ALA A 231 -13.72 -8.36 -6.04
CA ALA A 231 -14.64 -8.06 -7.12
C ALA A 231 -13.89 -7.70 -8.42
N VAL A 232 -12.84 -6.90 -8.30
CA VAL A 232 -11.99 -6.51 -9.43
C VAL A 232 -11.23 -7.71 -9.99
N GLU A 233 -10.66 -8.55 -9.13
CA GLU A 233 -9.97 -9.78 -9.52
C GLU A 233 -10.91 -10.74 -10.27
N ALA A 234 -12.11 -10.98 -9.74
CA ALA A 234 -13.11 -11.82 -10.39
C ALA A 234 -13.55 -11.27 -11.77
N LYS A 235 -13.70 -9.94 -11.88
CA LYS A 235 -14.02 -9.28 -13.15
C LYS A 235 -12.92 -9.53 -14.18
N TRP A 236 -11.66 -9.23 -13.85
CA TRP A 236 -10.55 -9.38 -14.81
C TRP A 236 -10.25 -10.82 -15.16
N GLN A 237 -10.43 -11.76 -14.22
CA GLN A 237 -10.33 -13.18 -14.54
C GLN A 237 -11.36 -13.60 -15.58
N LYS A 238 -12.62 -13.16 -15.43
CA LYS A 238 -13.69 -13.45 -16.40
C LYS A 238 -13.38 -12.87 -17.79
N GLU A 239 -12.80 -11.68 -17.87
CA GLU A 239 -12.41 -11.09 -19.16
C GLU A 239 -11.20 -11.81 -19.79
N ALA A 240 -10.27 -12.31 -18.98
CA ALA A 240 -9.17 -13.15 -19.46
C ALA A 240 -9.69 -14.47 -20.03
N ASP A 241 -10.59 -15.15 -19.32
CA ASP A 241 -11.17 -16.42 -19.77
C ASP A 241 -11.92 -16.27 -21.11
N ARG A 242 -12.50 -15.10 -21.39
CA ARG A 242 -13.15 -14.76 -22.67
C ARG A 242 -12.17 -14.45 -23.80
N SER A 243 -10.97 -13.98 -23.47
CA SER A 243 -9.93 -13.63 -24.44
C SER A 243 -9.21 -14.87 -24.97
N ASP A 244 -9.24 -15.96 -24.21
CA ASP A 244 -8.61 -17.25 -24.53
C ASP A 244 -9.54 -18.17 -25.38
N HIS A 245 -10.66 -17.66 -25.90
CA HIS A 245 -11.62 -18.36 -26.77
C HIS A 245 -11.77 -17.63 -28.10
#